data_AF-A0A376TNV9-F1
#
_entry.id   AF-A0A376TNV9-F1
#
_cell.length_a   1.000
_cell.length_b   1.000
_cell.length_c   1.000
_cell.angle_alpha   90.00
_cell.angle_beta   90.00
_cell.angle_gamma   90.00
#
_symmetry.space_group_name_H-M   'P 1'
#
loop_
_entity.id
_entity.type
_entity.pdbx_description
1 polymer ?
#
loop_
_entity_poly.entity_id
_entity_poly.type
_entity_poly.pdbx_seq_one_letter_code
_entity_poly.pdbx_strand_id
1 'polypeptide(L)'
;MQNITQSWFVQGMIKATTDAWLKGWDERNGGNLTLRLDDADIAPYKDNFHAQPRYIPLSQPMPLLANTPFIVTGSGKFFRNVQLDPAANLGVVKVDSDGAGYHILWGLTNEAVPTSELPAHFLSHCERIKATNGKDRVIMHCHATNLIALTYVLENDTAVFTRQLWKAAPSVWWYSRMALAFCRGWCPARTKSARRPHKRCKNIRWCWALPRRLRQRVDVG
;
A
#
# COMPACT_ATOMS: atom_id res chain seq x y z
N MET A 1 10.86 -15.46 25.49
CA MET A 1 9.74 -14.80 24.77
C MET A 1 10.32 -14.16 23.53
N GLN A 2 9.82 -14.45 22.33
CA GLN A 2 10.33 -13.80 21.11
C GLN A 2 9.73 -12.40 21.00
N ASN A 3 10.56 -11.38 20.71
CA ASN A 3 10.07 -10.02 20.49
C ASN A 3 9.57 -9.89 19.04
N ILE A 4 8.32 -9.48 18.85
CA ILE A 4 7.72 -9.27 17.52
C ILE A 4 8.54 -8.33 16.62
N THR A 5 9.34 -7.41 17.17
CA THR A 5 10.20 -6.53 16.35
C THR A 5 11.28 -7.30 15.59
N GLN A 6 11.63 -8.51 16.04
CA GLN A 6 12.60 -9.40 15.37
C GLN A 6 11.93 -10.41 14.43
N SER A 7 10.60 -10.35 14.28
CA SER A 7 9.89 -11.25 13.36
C SER A 7 10.27 -10.98 11.90
N TRP A 8 10.13 -11.99 11.06
CA TRP A 8 10.45 -11.89 9.63
C TRP A 8 9.66 -10.76 8.94
N PHE A 9 8.41 -10.55 9.35
CA PHE A 9 7.53 -9.56 8.75
C PHE A 9 7.83 -8.14 9.22
N VAL A 10 8.20 -7.92 10.50
CA VAL A 10 8.63 -6.58 10.94
C VAL A 10 9.97 -6.21 10.30
N GLN A 11 10.94 -7.13 10.30
CA GLN A 11 12.23 -6.92 9.64
C GLN A 11 12.08 -6.71 8.13
N GLY A 12 11.17 -7.44 7.48
CA GLY A 12 10.84 -7.25 6.07
C GLY A 12 10.25 -5.85 5.78
N MET A 13 9.35 -5.35 6.63
CA MET A 13 8.79 -4.01 6.51
C MET A 13 9.85 -2.92 6.75
N ILE A 14 10.73 -3.10 7.74
CA ILE A 14 11.87 -2.21 8.01
C ILE A 14 12.76 -2.13 6.77
N LYS A 15 13.17 -3.27 6.22
CA LYS A 15 14.02 -3.33 5.04
C LYS A 15 13.38 -2.64 3.84
N ALA A 16 12.13 -3.00 3.51
CA ALA A 16 11.45 -2.48 2.33
C ALA A 16 11.27 -0.94 2.38
N THR A 17 10.85 -0.41 3.53
CA THR A 17 10.65 1.03 3.71
C THR A 17 11.98 1.79 3.75
N THR A 18 13.02 1.22 4.37
CA THR A 18 14.35 1.81 4.41
C THR A 18 14.99 1.86 3.03
N ASP A 19 14.91 0.77 2.26
CA ASP A 19 15.44 0.71 0.90
C ASP A 19 14.74 1.73 -0.01
N ALA A 20 13.42 1.86 0.09
CA ALA A 20 12.65 2.81 -0.72
C ALA A 20 12.94 4.28 -0.33
N TRP A 21 13.13 4.56 0.96
CA TRP A 21 13.69 5.84 1.44
C TRP A 21 15.08 6.13 0.84
N LEU A 22 16.01 5.17 0.88
CA LEU A 22 17.36 5.33 0.35
C LEU A 22 17.38 5.52 -1.17
N LYS A 23 16.37 4.99 -1.88
CA LYS A 23 16.15 5.26 -3.31
C LYS A 23 15.62 6.67 -3.59
N GLY A 24 15.25 7.43 -2.57
CA GLY A 24 14.64 8.75 -2.71
C GLY A 24 13.20 8.71 -3.22
N TRP A 25 12.49 7.59 -3.01
CA TRP A 25 11.13 7.40 -3.50
C TRP A 25 10.05 7.78 -2.49
N ASP A 26 10.41 8.05 -1.24
CA ASP A 26 9.42 8.23 -0.16
C ASP A 26 9.76 9.44 0.70
N GLU A 27 9.65 10.63 0.11
CA GLU A 27 9.88 11.88 0.82
C GLU A 27 8.78 12.15 1.87
N ARG A 28 9.18 12.61 3.06
CA ARG A 28 8.27 12.88 4.18
C ARG A 28 7.39 11.64 4.47
N ASN A 29 6.09 11.75 4.24
CA ASN A 29 5.09 10.70 4.43
C ASN A 29 4.48 10.22 3.10
N GLY A 30 5.14 10.52 1.98
CA GLY A 30 4.79 10.01 0.66
C GLY A 30 5.25 8.56 0.55
N GLY A 31 4.30 7.63 0.43
CA GLY A 31 4.59 6.19 0.47
C GLY A 31 3.81 5.46 1.55
N ASN A 32 3.31 4.27 1.22
CA ASN A 32 2.65 3.38 2.18
C ASN A 32 2.73 1.92 1.72
N LEU A 33 2.75 1.01 2.69
CA LEU A 33 3.01 -0.40 2.46
C LEU A 33 2.10 -1.25 3.35
N THR A 34 1.47 -2.27 2.76
CA THR A 34 0.69 -3.27 3.50
C THR A 34 1.03 -4.68 3.03
N LEU A 35 1.28 -5.56 4.00
CA LEU A 35 1.59 -6.97 3.80
C LEU A 35 0.53 -7.82 4.51
N ARG A 36 -0.09 -8.73 3.76
CA ARG A 36 -1.04 -9.73 4.26
C ARG A 36 -0.29 -10.90 4.90
N LEU A 37 -0.59 -11.14 6.17
CA LEU A 37 -0.01 -12.19 6.99
C LEU A 37 -1.00 -13.35 7.14
N ASP A 38 -0.50 -14.48 7.63
CA ASP A 38 -1.33 -15.58 8.11
C ASP A 38 -1.40 -15.56 9.65
N ASP A 39 -2.44 -16.16 10.24
CA ASP A 39 -2.58 -16.21 11.70
C ASP A 39 -1.37 -16.90 12.38
N ALA A 40 -0.75 -17.86 11.70
CA ALA A 40 0.45 -18.54 12.16
C ALA A 40 1.66 -17.61 12.30
N ASP A 41 1.76 -16.54 11.49
CA ASP A 41 2.87 -15.59 11.58
C ASP A 41 2.82 -14.80 12.89
N ILE A 42 1.62 -14.45 13.34
CA ILE A 42 1.41 -13.56 14.48
C ILE A 42 1.11 -14.31 15.79
N ALA A 43 0.71 -15.59 15.71
CA ALA A 43 0.35 -16.41 16.86
C ALA A 43 1.44 -16.50 17.96
N PRO A 44 2.75 -16.59 17.65
CA PRO A 44 3.81 -16.63 18.66
C PRO A 44 3.99 -15.33 19.46
N TYR A 45 3.39 -14.23 19.01
CA TYR A 45 3.62 -12.88 19.54
C TYR A 45 2.41 -12.29 20.27
N LYS A 46 1.42 -13.12 20.65
CA LYS A 46 0.21 -12.66 21.35
C LYS A 46 0.51 -11.85 22.61
N ASP A 47 1.56 -12.22 23.35
CA ASP A 47 1.99 -11.51 24.57
C ASP A 47 2.59 -10.13 24.28
N ASN A 48 2.90 -9.80 23.02
CA ASN A 48 3.32 -8.47 22.61
C ASN A 48 2.15 -7.59 22.16
N PHE A 49 0.94 -8.12 22.03
CA PHE A 49 -0.20 -7.33 21.60
C PHE A 49 -0.66 -6.35 22.66
N HIS A 50 -1.33 -5.29 22.21
CA HIS A 50 -2.03 -4.36 23.09
C HIS A 50 -3.04 -5.14 23.93
N ALA A 51 -3.06 -4.91 25.25
CA ALA A 51 -4.01 -5.57 26.15
C ALA A 51 -5.48 -5.28 25.77
N GLN A 52 -5.72 -4.09 25.21
CA GLN A 52 -7.01 -3.68 24.64
C GLN A 52 -6.80 -3.16 23.21
N PRO A 53 -6.84 -4.04 22.20
CA PRO A 53 -6.69 -3.65 20.81
C PRO A 53 -7.77 -2.63 20.38
N ARG A 54 -7.34 -1.47 19.89
CA ARG A 54 -8.27 -0.44 19.38
C ARG A 54 -9.00 -0.96 18.14
N TYR A 55 -10.31 -0.74 18.08
CA TYR A 55 -11.15 -1.07 16.92
C TYR A 55 -11.37 0.16 16.03
N ILE A 56 -11.27 -0.02 14.71
CA ILE A 56 -11.60 1.01 13.73
C ILE A 56 -12.51 0.41 12.65
N PRO A 57 -13.70 1.01 12.38
CA PRO A 57 -14.58 0.54 11.32
C PRO A 57 -13.98 0.84 9.94
N LEU A 58 -14.16 -0.10 9.00
CA LEU A 58 -13.84 0.14 7.61
C LEU A 58 -14.92 1.03 6.97
N SER A 59 -14.51 1.85 6.00
CA SER A 59 -15.44 2.70 5.27
C SER A 59 -16.49 1.93 4.44
N GLN A 60 -16.24 0.66 4.17
CA GLN A 60 -17.17 -0.28 3.54
C GLN A 60 -16.77 -1.71 3.93
N PRO A 61 -17.73 -2.65 4.07
CA PRO A 61 -17.41 -4.04 4.37
C PRO A 61 -16.55 -4.70 3.30
N MET A 62 -15.58 -5.52 3.73
CA MET A 62 -14.69 -6.29 2.86
C MET A 62 -14.59 -7.75 3.36
N PRO A 63 -15.68 -8.55 3.23
CA PRO A 63 -15.77 -9.89 3.81
C PRO A 63 -14.72 -10.88 3.26
N LEU A 64 -14.16 -10.62 2.07
CA LEU A 64 -13.04 -11.42 1.53
C LEU A 64 -11.78 -11.35 2.40
N LEU A 65 -11.64 -10.31 3.22
CA LEU A 65 -10.53 -10.13 4.14
C LEU A 65 -10.89 -10.53 5.58
N ALA A 66 -12.06 -11.11 5.81
CA ALA A 66 -12.50 -11.50 7.15
C ALA A 66 -11.44 -12.35 7.85
N ASN A 67 -11.23 -12.09 9.15
CA ASN A 67 -10.22 -12.75 9.99
C ASN A 67 -8.77 -12.64 9.50
N THR A 68 -8.46 -11.78 8.52
CA THR A 68 -7.13 -11.73 7.92
C THR A 68 -6.24 -10.71 8.65
N PRO A 69 -5.04 -11.10 9.12
CA PRO A 69 -4.07 -10.15 9.66
C PRO A 69 -3.22 -9.46 8.57
N PHE A 70 -2.82 -8.22 8.85
CA PHE A 70 -1.94 -7.43 8.01
C PHE A 70 -0.93 -6.67 8.89
N ILE A 71 0.28 -6.47 8.39
CA ILE A 71 1.18 -5.42 8.89
C ILE A 71 1.15 -4.22 7.93
N VAL A 72 1.02 -3.02 8.47
CA VAL A 72 0.74 -1.79 7.73
C VAL A 72 1.61 -0.64 8.22
N THR A 73 1.95 0.29 7.33
CA THR A 73 2.53 1.59 7.71
C THR A 73 1.46 2.54 8.24
N GLY A 74 1.81 3.36 9.23
CA GLY A 74 0.89 4.35 9.83
C GLY A 74 0.65 5.60 8.97
N SER A 75 -0.46 6.29 9.22
CA SER A 75 -0.78 7.57 8.58
C SER A 75 0.18 8.68 9.05
N GLY A 76 0.67 9.48 8.10
CA GLY A 76 1.62 10.55 8.36
C GLY A 76 3.01 10.08 8.80
N LYS A 77 3.27 8.77 8.82
CA LYS A 77 4.55 8.18 9.22
C LYS A 77 5.54 8.17 8.06
N PHE A 78 6.82 8.23 8.40
CA PHE A 78 7.90 8.42 7.44
C PHE A 78 8.62 7.09 7.24
N PHE A 79 8.83 6.66 5.99
CA PHE A 79 9.58 5.43 5.72
C PHE A 79 10.98 5.46 6.36
N ARG A 80 11.63 6.64 6.36
CA ARG A 80 12.92 6.91 7.04
C ARG A 80 12.93 6.55 8.54
N ASN A 81 11.79 6.62 9.22
CA ASN A 81 11.68 6.41 10.66
C ASN A 81 11.28 4.98 11.04
N VAL A 82 10.88 4.15 10.08
CA VAL A 82 10.46 2.77 10.36
C VAL A 82 11.59 1.96 11.00
N GLN A 83 12.82 2.11 10.51
CA GLN A 83 14.01 1.45 11.10
C GLN A 83 14.37 1.98 12.49
N LEU A 84 13.99 3.21 12.83
CA LEU A 84 14.31 3.83 14.11
C LEU A 84 13.35 3.39 15.21
N ASP A 85 12.06 3.37 14.89
CA ASP A 85 11.00 2.97 15.80
C ASP A 85 9.91 2.23 15.02
N PRO A 86 10.01 0.90 14.87
CA PRO A 86 9.02 0.12 14.15
C PRO A 86 7.63 0.19 14.80
N ALA A 87 7.55 0.25 16.13
CA ALA A 87 6.27 0.23 16.85
C ALA A 87 5.49 1.55 16.70
N ALA A 88 6.18 2.69 16.56
CA ALA A 88 5.53 3.97 16.31
C ALA A 88 5.10 4.17 14.86
N ASN A 89 5.71 3.46 13.90
CA ASN A 89 5.52 3.67 12.46
C ASN A 89 4.76 2.55 11.74
N LEU A 90 4.74 1.33 12.31
CA LEU A 90 4.04 0.17 11.79
C LEU A 90 2.95 -0.29 12.76
N GLY A 91 1.95 -1.01 12.25
CA GLY A 91 0.99 -1.73 13.08
C GLY A 91 0.59 -3.07 12.50
N VAL A 92 0.32 -4.04 13.37
CA VAL A 92 -0.36 -5.28 12.99
C VAL A 92 -1.85 -5.07 13.24
N VAL A 93 -2.66 -5.22 12.21
CA VAL A 93 -4.12 -5.13 12.26
C VAL A 93 -4.74 -6.47 11.88
N LYS A 94 -5.86 -6.84 12.49
CA LYS A 94 -6.65 -8.01 12.09
C LYS A 94 -8.07 -7.59 11.79
N VAL A 95 -8.51 -7.89 10.56
CA VAL A 95 -9.89 -7.67 10.13
C VAL A 95 -10.80 -8.58 10.92
N ASP A 96 -11.96 -8.07 11.34
CA ASP A 96 -12.98 -8.83 12.07
C ASP A 96 -13.64 -9.93 11.20
N SER A 97 -14.52 -10.71 11.82
CA SER A 97 -15.09 -11.93 11.22
C SER A 97 -16.08 -11.66 10.09
N ASP A 98 -16.69 -10.47 10.05
CA ASP A 98 -17.63 -10.03 9.01
C ASP A 98 -16.99 -9.05 8.00
N GLY A 99 -15.75 -8.62 8.25
CA GLY A 99 -15.02 -7.69 7.40
C GLY A 99 -15.55 -6.26 7.50
N ALA A 100 -16.24 -5.90 8.58
CA ALA A 100 -16.76 -4.56 8.82
C ALA A 100 -15.70 -3.59 9.37
N GLY A 101 -14.64 -4.09 9.99
CA GLY A 101 -13.61 -3.29 10.63
C GLY A 101 -12.34 -4.08 10.93
N TYR A 102 -11.46 -3.51 11.75
CA TYR A 102 -10.24 -4.18 12.18
C TYR A 102 -9.80 -3.74 13.58
N HIS A 103 -9.10 -4.65 14.25
CA HIS A 103 -8.43 -4.39 15.53
C HIS A 103 -6.95 -4.13 15.30
N ILE A 104 -6.39 -3.11 15.95
CA ILE A 104 -4.94 -2.85 15.98
C ILE A 104 -4.33 -3.70 17.09
N LEU A 105 -3.74 -4.83 16.72
CA LEU A 105 -3.17 -5.80 17.66
C LEU A 105 -1.83 -5.34 18.23
N TRP A 106 -0.98 -4.73 17.41
CA TRP A 106 0.36 -4.28 17.81
C TRP A 106 0.75 -3.00 17.08
N GLY A 107 1.66 -2.22 17.68
CA GLY A 107 2.24 -1.03 17.08
C GLY A 107 1.25 0.12 16.96
N LEU A 108 1.55 1.08 16.08
CA LEU A 108 0.86 2.36 15.93
C LEU A 108 0.64 3.04 17.29
N THR A 109 1.72 3.17 18.06
CA THR A 109 1.72 3.80 19.39
C THR A 109 1.32 5.27 19.32
N ASN A 110 0.97 5.84 20.48
CA ASN A 110 0.59 7.25 20.64
C ASN A 110 -0.59 7.67 19.74
N GLU A 111 -1.65 6.87 19.77
CA GLU A 111 -2.87 7.06 18.98
C GLU A 111 -2.70 7.12 17.46
N ALA A 112 -1.56 6.66 16.94
CA ALA A 112 -1.40 6.55 15.49
C ALA A 112 -2.43 5.58 14.90
N VAL A 113 -2.77 5.81 13.63
CA VAL A 113 -3.70 4.97 12.85
C VAL A 113 -2.99 4.45 11.61
N PRO A 114 -3.49 3.37 10.96
CA PRO A 114 -2.96 2.92 9.67
C PRO A 114 -2.99 4.03 8.62
N THR A 115 -2.21 3.88 7.54
CA THR A 115 -2.22 4.79 6.40
C THR A 115 -3.64 5.23 6.00
N SER A 116 -3.82 6.51 5.68
CA SER A 116 -5.11 7.05 5.19
C SER A 116 -5.61 6.34 3.93
N GLU A 117 -4.71 5.65 3.22
CA GLU A 117 -5.01 4.89 2.01
C GLU A 117 -5.33 3.40 2.28
N LEU A 118 -5.50 3.00 3.55
CA LEU A 118 -5.78 1.61 3.91
C LEU A 118 -6.99 1.02 3.15
N PRO A 119 -8.13 1.73 2.97
CA PRO A 119 -9.23 1.21 2.16
C PRO A 119 -8.85 0.94 0.70
N ALA A 120 -7.96 1.74 0.10
CA ALA A 120 -7.47 1.52 -1.26
C ALA A 120 -6.53 0.30 -1.31
N HIS A 121 -5.68 0.12 -0.29
CA HIS A 121 -4.84 -1.07 -0.16
C HIS A 121 -5.67 -2.34 -0.03
N PHE A 122 -6.65 -2.36 0.86
CA PHE A 122 -7.51 -3.52 1.08
C PHE A 122 -8.35 -3.86 -0.15
N LEU A 123 -8.89 -2.86 -0.85
CA LEU A 123 -9.55 -3.07 -2.14
C LEU A 123 -8.63 -3.69 -3.19
N SER A 124 -7.38 -3.22 -3.27
CA SER A 124 -6.38 -3.82 -4.16
C SER A 124 -6.05 -5.25 -3.75
N HIS A 125 -5.84 -5.53 -2.45
CA HIS A 125 -5.65 -6.89 -1.93
C HIS A 125 -6.80 -7.82 -2.33
N CYS A 126 -8.05 -7.40 -2.16
CA CYS A 126 -9.23 -8.18 -2.57
C CYS A 126 -9.16 -8.59 -4.05
N GLU A 127 -8.85 -7.66 -4.95
CA GLU A 127 -8.78 -7.95 -6.38
C GLU A 127 -7.54 -8.79 -6.75
N ARG A 128 -6.41 -8.56 -6.07
CA ARG A 128 -5.19 -9.36 -6.27
C ARG A 128 -5.34 -10.79 -5.76
N ILE A 129 -6.03 -11.00 -4.63
CA ILE A 129 -6.37 -12.34 -4.13
C ILE A 129 -7.16 -13.10 -5.19
N LYS A 130 -8.24 -12.50 -5.73
CA LYS A 130 -9.05 -13.11 -6.79
C LYS A 130 -8.22 -13.40 -8.04
N ALA A 131 -7.44 -12.42 -8.51
CA ALA A 131 -6.69 -12.52 -9.76
C ALA A 131 -5.52 -13.52 -9.71
N THR A 132 -4.98 -13.80 -8.52
CA THR A 132 -3.78 -14.63 -8.36
C THR A 132 -4.02 -15.91 -7.57
N ASN A 133 -5.28 -16.22 -7.28
CA ASN A 133 -5.67 -17.32 -6.39
C ASN A 133 -4.92 -17.26 -5.04
N GLY A 134 -4.91 -16.08 -4.42
CA GLY A 134 -4.31 -15.83 -3.11
C GLY A 134 -2.78 -15.71 -3.06
N LYS A 135 -2.07 -15.80 -4.18
CA LYS A 135 -0.59 -15.73 -4.20
C LYS A 135 -0.04 -14.34 -3.83
N ASP A 136 -0.67 -13.27 -4.32
CA ASP A 136 -0.22 -11.91 -4.03
C ASP A 136 -0.56 -11.50 -2.58
N ARG A 137 0.44 -11.01 -1.84
CA ARG A 137 0.32 -10.65 -0.42
C ARG A 137 0.73 -9.21 -0.09
N VAL A 138 1.25 -8.43 -1.05
CA VAL A 138 1.81 -7.10 -0.80
C VAL A 138 1.18 -6.07 -1.72
N ILE A 139 0.84 -4.91 -1.16
CA ILE A 139 0.52 -3.70 -1.92
C ILE A 139 1.45 -2.59 -1.42
N MET A 140 2.24 -2.03 -2.34
CA MET A 140 3.21 -0.96 -2.09
C MET A 140 2.89 0.24 -2.97
N HIS A 141 2.90 1.42 -2.36
CA HIS A 141 2.86 2.71 -3.03
C HIS A 141 4.10 3.50 -2.62
N CYS A 142 4.74 4.14 -3.61
CA CYS A 142 5.88 5.03 -3.43
C CYS A 142 5.89 6.09 -4.56
N HIS A 143 6.68 7.14 -4.37
CA HIS A 143 6.90 8.22 -5.32
C HIS A 143 8.15 7.98 -6.18
N ALA A 144 8.14 6.88 -6.94
CA ALA A 144 9.26 6.52 -7.82
C ALA A 144 9.60 7.63 -8.83
N THR A 145 10.69 8.37 -8.57
CA THR A 145 11.02 9.67 -9.16
C THR A 145 10.96 9.70 -10.69
N ASN A 146 11.59 8.71 -11.34
CA ASN A 146 11.64 8.65 -12.80
C ASN A 146 10.28 8.28 -13.40
N LEU A 147 9.49 7.42 -12.74
CA LEU A 147 8.14 7.11 -13.21
C LEU A 147 7.26 8.35 -13.14
N ILE A 148 7.38 9.15 -12.07
CA ILE A 148 6.69 10.45 -11.94
C ILE A 148 7.06 11.36 -13.11
N ALA A 149 8.35 11.57 -13.36
CA ALA A 149 8.84 12.44 -14.42
C ALA A 149 8.30 12.02 -15.80
N LEU A 150 8.30 10.71 -16.09
CA LEU A 150 7.77 10.17 -17.35
C LEU A 150 6.29 10.50 -17.57
N THR A 151 5.49 10.68 -16.52
CA THR A 151 4.06 11.04 -16.67
C THR A 151 3.80 12.47 -17.20
N TYR A 152 4.83 13.32 -17.19
CA TYR A 152 4.76 14.67 -17.73
C TYR A 152 5.10 14.73 -19.22
N VAL A 153 5.92 13.79 -19.70
CA VAL A 153 6.50 13.80 -21.06
C VAL A 153 5.95 12.70 -21.97
N LEU A 154 5.50 11.57 -21.42
CA LEU A 154 4.83 10.52 -22.17
C LEU A 154 3.32 10.73 -22.17
N GLU A 155 2.67 10.19 -23.20
CA GLU A 155 1.23 10.04 -23.17
C GLU A 155 0.83 9.11 -22.03
N ASN A 156 -0.06 9.59 -21.15
CA ASN A 156 -0.60 8.82 -20.03
C ASN A 156 -1.68 7.84 -20.54
N ASP A 157 -1.23 6.89 -21.36
CA ASP A 157 -1.91 5.72 -21.89
C ASP A 157 -1.17 4.44 -21.48
N THR A 158 -1.92 3.40 -21.13
CA THR A 158 -1.37 2.14 -20.62
C THR A 158 -0.46 1.44 -21.64
N ALA A 159 -0.87 1.39 -22.92
CA ALA A 159 -0.12 0.68 -23.95
C ALA A 159 1.15 1.44 -24.33
N VAL A 160 1.04 2.77 -24.47
CA VAL A 160 2.21 3.64 -24.76
C VAL A 160 3.24 3.53 -23.65
N PHE A 161 2.84 3.75 -22.39
CA PHE A 161 3.76 3.76 -21.26
C PHE A 161 4.44 2.41 -21.05
N THR A 162 3.67 1.31 -21.12
CA THR A 162 4.20 -0.05 -21.00
C THR A 162 5.23 -0.35 -22.09
N ARG A 163 4.92 0.01 -23.34
CA ARG A 163 5.83 -0.20 -24.48
C ARG A 163 7.14 0.57 -24.30
N GLN A 164 7.10 1.81 -23.80
CA GLN A 164 8.33 2.58 -23.58
C GLN A 164 9.19 1.97 -22.47
N LEU A 165 8.58 1.51 -21.37
CA LEU A 165 9.31 0.83 -20.29
C LEU A 165 9.95 -0.49 -20.77
N TRP A 166 9.25 -1.28 -21.57
CA TRP A 166 9.81 -2.52 -22.13
C TRP A 166 11.00 -2.28 -23.06
N LYS A 167 11.00 -1.17 -23.81
CA LYS A 167 12.14 -0.79 -24.66
C LYS A 167 13.34 -0.32 -23.85
N ALA A 168 13.11 0.41 -22.76
CA ALA A 168 14.19 0.96 -21.93
C ALA A 168 14.98 -0.13 -21.19
N ALA A 169 14.32 -1.22 -20.77
CA ALA A 169 14.97 -2.32 -20.10
C ALA A 169 14.27 -3.66 -20.43
N PRO A 170 14.94 -4.60 -21.15
CA PRO A 170 14.35 -5.89 -21.52
C PRO A 170 13.87 -6.72 -20.33
N SER A 171 14.51 -6.56 -19.16
CA SER A 171 14.11 -7.22 -17.92
C SER A 171 12.69 -6.85 -17.46
N VAL A 172 12.19 -5.66 -17.78
CA VAL A 172 10.84 -5.22 -17.39
C VAL A 172 9.77 -6.10 -18.03
N TRP A 173 10.02 -6.61 -19.24
CA TRP A 173 9.10 -7.54 -19.89
C TRP A 173 8.96 -8.86 -19.11
N TRP A 174 10.06 -9.36 -18.54
CA TRP A 174 10.06 -10.58 -17.73
C TRP A 174 9.32 -10.40 -16.39
N TYR A 175 9.52 -9.27 -15.71
CA TYR A 175 8.90 -9.00 -14.40
C TYR A 175 7.45 -8.52 -14.47
N SER A 176 7.07 -7.87 -15.57
CA SER A 176 5.75 -7.26 -15.78
C SER A 176 5.13 -7.70 -17.11
N ARG A 177 4.82 -9.00 -17.23
CA ARG A 177 4.03 -9.53 -18.37
C ARG A 177 2.63 -8.91 -18.45
N MET A 178 2.11 -8.40 -17.34
CA MET A 178 0.89 -7.58 -17.29
C MET A 178 1.25 -6.09 -17.33
N ALA A 179 0.52 -5.31 -18.14
CA ALA A 179 0.76 -3.89 -18.41
C ALA A 179 0.77 -3.02 -17.14
N LEU A 180 1.42 -1.85 -17.18
CA LEU A 180 1.30 -0.82 -16.13
C LEU A 180 -0.03 -0.05 -16.29
N ALA A 181 -0.80 0.12 -15.20
CA ALA A 181 -2.09 0.81 -15.26
C ALA A 181 -1.94 2.26 -14.87
N PHE A 182 -2.48 3.14 -15.70
CA PHE A 182 -2.70 4.52 -15.30
C PHE A 182 -4.09 4.73 -14.70
N CYS A 183 -4.18 5.38 -13.53
CA CYS A 183 -5.44 5.87 -12.98
C CYS A 183 -5.57 7.39 -13.16
N ARG A 184 -6.31 7.83 -14.19
CA ARG A 184 -6.63 9.26 -14.37
C ARG A 184 -7.63 9.73 -13.30
N GLY A 185 -7.31 10.85 -12.64
CA GLY A 185 -8.22 11.58 -11.76
C GLY A 185 -8.42 10.97 -10.38
N TRP A 186 -7.37 10.36 -9.82
CA TRP A 186 -7.37 9.88 -8.44
C TRP A 186 -7.06 11.03 -7.48
N CYS A 187 -7.72 11.02 -6.34
CA CYS A 187 -7.47 11.92 -5.23
C CYS A 187 -7.24 11.04 -3.99
N PRO A 188 -6.05 11.08 -3.35
CA PRO A 188 -5.69 10.22 -2.23
C PRO A 188 -6.67 10.30 -1.05
N ALA A 189 -7.30 11.47 -0.86
CA ALA A 189 -8.09 11.80 0.32
C ALA A 189 -9.62 11.57 0.19
N ARG A 190 -10.14 11.06 -0.94
CA ARG A 190 -11.59 10.81 -1.10
C ARG A 190 -11.91 9.33 -1.28
N THR A 191 -12.76 8.80 -0.40
CA THR A 191 -13.30 7.43 -0.46
C THR A 191 -13.97 7.10 -1.80
N LYS A 192 -14.65 8.07 -2.43
CA LYS A 192 -15.24 7.90 -3.78
C LYS A 192 -14.20 7.65 -4.89
N SER A 193 -12.95 8.12 -4.76
CA SER A 193 -11.87 7.87 -5.75
C SER A 193 -11.11 6.56 -5.53
N ALA A 194 -11.20 5.94 -4.35
CA ALA A 194 -10.70 4.58 -4.09
C ALA A 194 -11.41 3.51 -4.99
N ARG A 195 -12.55 3.87 -5.58
CA ARG A 195 -13.25 3.02 -6.57
C ARG A 195 -12.59 2.95 -7.96
N ARG A 196 -11.53 3.71 -8.25
CA ARG A 196 -10.89 3.67 -9.59
C ARG A 196 -9.73 2.69 -9.72
N PRO A 197 -8.81 2.55 -8.74
CA PRO A 197 -7.73 1.58 -8.79
C PRO A 197 -8.21 0.11 -8.86
N HIS A 198 -9.22 -0.26 -8.05
CA HIS A 198 -9.64 -1.66 -7.91
C HIS A 198 -10.04 -2.33 -9.23
N LYS A 199 -10.77 -1.64 -10.13
CA LYS A 199 -11.21 -2.24 -11.40
C LYS A 199 -10.05 -2.61 -12.32
N ARG A 200 -8.90 -1.93 -12.20
CA ARG A 200 -7.72 -2.16 -13.05
C ARG A 200 -6.72 -3.14 -12.43
N CYS A 201 -6.72 -3.31 -11.11
CA CYS A 201 -5.90 -4.31 -10.41
C CYS A 201 -6.18 -5.77 -10.82
N LYS A 202 -7.33 -6.05 -11.46
CA LYS A 202 -7.65 -7.37 -12.02
C LYS A 202 -6.60 -7.87 -13.02
N ASN A 203 -6.10 -6.97 -13.88
CA ASN A 203 -5.22 -7.35 -14.99
C ASN A 203 -3.81 -6.74 -14.89
N ILE A 204 -3.49 -6.08 -13.77
CA ILE A 204 -2.30 -5.22 -13.66
C ILE A 204 -1.65 -5.36 -12.28
N ARG A 205 -0.32 -5.55 -12.30
CA ARG A 205 0.53 -5.76 -11.11
C ARG A 205 1.04 -4.44 -10.48
N TRP A 206 1.01 -3.34 -11.24
CA TRP A 206 1.48 -2.01 -10.83
C TRP A 206 0.44 -0.95 -11.20
N CYS A 207 -0.19 -0.32 -10.20
CA CYS A 207 -1.17 0.73 -10.42
C CYS A 207 -0.61 2.06 -9.92
N TRP A 208 -0.55 3.05 -10.81
CA TRP A 208 -0.04 4.39 -10.47
C TRP A 208 -1.16 5.41 -10.60
N ALA A 209 -1.20 6.34 -9.65
CA ALA A 209 -2.31 7.28 -9.50
C ALA A 209 -1.78 8.71 -9.49
N LEU A 210 -2.05 9.46 -10.56
CA LEU A 210 -1.66 10.86 -10.66
C LEU A 210 -2.67 11.78 -9.95
N PRO A 211 -2.21 12.83 -9.25
CA PRO A 211 -3.04 13.98 -8.94
C PRO A 211 -3.61 14.58 -10.24
N ARG A 212 -4.84 15.12 -10.20
CA ARG A 212 -5.39 15.88 -11.34
C ARG A 212 -4.42 17.01 -11.69
N ARG A 213 -4.04 17.14 -12.97
CA ARG A 213 -3.44 18.38 -13.49
C ARG A 213 -4.37 19.53 -13.07
N LEU A 214 -3.86 20.48 -12.29
CA LEU A 214 -4.44 21.81 -12.22
C LEU A 214 -4.37 22.34 -13.65
N ARG A 215 -5.49 22.34 -14.38
CA ARG A 215 -5.60 23.20 -15.56
C ARG A 215 -5.48 24.60 -15.00
N GLN A 216 -4.32 25.24 -15.20
CA GLN A 216 -4.28 26.70 -15.19
C GLN A 216 -5.34 27.12 -16.21
N ARG A 217 -6.40 27.80 -15.73
CA ARG A 217 -7.23 28.58 -16.63
C ARG A 217 -6.28 29.59 -17.24
N VAL A 218 -6.08 29.49 -18.55
CA VAL A 218 -5.62 30.64 -19.29
C VAL A 218 -6.84 31.53 -19.33
N ASP A 219 -6.90 32.51 -18.43
CA ASP A 219 -7.83 33.62 -18.59
C ASP A 219 -7.37 34.36 -19.84
N VAL A 220 -8.10 34.14 -20.92
CA VAL A 220 -7.96 34.90 -22.17
C VAL A 220 -8.74 36.19 -21.92
N GLY A 221 -8.02 37.32 -21.98
CA GLY A 221 -8.63 38.66 -21.98
C GLY A 221 -9.45 38.95 -23.22
#